data_AF-X0UVG8-F1
#
_entry.id   AF-X0UVG8-F1
#
_cell.length_a   1.000
_cell.length_b   1.000
_cell.length_c   1.000
_cell.angle_alpha   90.00
_cell.angle_beta   90.00
_cell.angle_gamma   90.00
#
_symmetry.space_group_name_H-M   'P 1'
#
loop_
_entity.id
_entity.type
_entity.pdbx_description
1 polymer ?
#
loop_
_entity_poly.entity_id
_entity_poly.type
_entity_poly.pdbx_seq_one_letter_code
_entity_poly.pdbx_strand_id
1 'polypeptide(L)'
;SVEFISDMTIGDALNPFELYYPEIIIDKFFVSGWNWFSVNALAEYMSLGNILTCVTDADYIKNQTESATYYDGFGWYGSLEDAGGLDPISLYKIKAVDPCGVSYMGIPVDVALTQIDIVPGWNWIGYLPQCIIPIADALDSLQLEEGDYIKNQIETATYYDGFGWYGSLEELTPGEGYMMRKGTDDILFYPEECPPASASAKKTASADKVWAGSSLNPHQFEYSGTVTAKVFVDGVLAGGEDDLIMAYVDDQLRGVMGGLYFDP
;
A
#
# COMPACT_ATOMS: atom_id res chain seq x y z
N SER A 1 -16.01 -19.26 -4.20
CA SER A 1 -17.37 -19.00 -3.68
C SER A 1 -18.39 -19.85 -4.46
N VAL A 2 -19.61 -20.00 -3.95
CA VAL A 2 -20.74 -20.61 -4.69
C VAL A 2 -21.89 -19.61 -4.66
N GLU A 3 -22.35 -19.18 -5.83
CA GLU A 3 -23.55 -18.35 -5.94
C GLU A 3 -24.80 -19.24 -5.84
N PHE A 4 -25.68 -18.95 -4.89
CA PHE A 4 -26.92 -19.70 -4.72
C PHE A 4 -28.03 -19.11 -5.60
N ILE A 5 -28.64 -19.95 -6.44
CA ILE A 5 -29.82 -19.60 -7.24
C ILE A 5 -31.03 -20.45 -6.85
N SER A 6 -32.24 -20.00 -7.20
CA SER A 6 -33.47 -20.75 -6.90
C SER A 6 -33.41 -22.17 -7.48
N ASP A 7 -33.81 -23.15 -6.68
CA ASP A 7 -33.88 -24.58 -7.06
C ASP A 7 -32.54 -25.19 -7.50
N MET A 8 -31.42 -24.57 -7.14
CA MET A 8 -30.08 -25.08 -7.43
C MET A 8 -29.87 -26.48 -6.84
N THR A 9 -29.40 -27.40 -7.67
CA THR A 9 -28.86 -28.69 -7.23
C THR A 9 -27.42 -28.79 -7.74
N ILE A 10 -26.45 -28.86 -6.83
CA ILE A 10 -25.02 -28.96 -7.16
C ILE A 10 -24.36 -30.11 -6.40
N GLY A 11 -23.62 -30.95 -7.11
CA GLY A 11 -23.06 -32.20 -6.58
C GLY A 11 -24.12 -33.27 -6.31
N ASP A 12 -23.68 -34.51 -6.12
CA ASP A 12 -24.51 -35.62 -5.65
C ASP A 12 -23.72 -36.55 -4.70
N ALA A 13 -24.36 -37.62 -4.23
CA ALA A 13 -23.74 -38.54 -3.27
C ALA A 13 -22.56 -39.36 -3.84
N LEU A 14 -22.45 -39.47 -5.17
CA LEU A 14 -21.35 -40.15 -5.86
C LEU A 14 -20.25 -39.16 -6.30
N ASN A 15 -20.63 -37.93 -6.62
CA ASN A 15 -19.76 -36.83 -7.02
C ASN A 15 -20.15 -35.57 -6.22
N PRO A 16 -19.75 -35.48 -4.94
CA PRO A 16 -20.06 -34.32 -4.12
C PRO A 16 -19.40 -33.07 -4.70
N PHE A 17 -20.07 -31.93 -4.57
CA PHE A 17 -19.48 -30.65 -4.92
C PHE A 17 -18.37 -30.32 -3.92
N GLU A 18 -17.17 -30.06 -4.41
CA GLU A 18 -16.01 -29.73 -3.57
C GLU A 18 -16.06 -28.26 -3.17
N LEU A 19 -16.35 -28.01 -1.89
CA LEU A 19 -16.21 -26.70 -1.29
C LEU A 19 -14.77 -26.52 -0.82
N TYR A 20 -14.09 -25.55 -1.41
CA TYR A 20 -12.78 -25.10 -0.97
C TYR A 20 -12.98 -23.91 -0.03
N TYR A 21 -12.38 -23.99 1.15
CA TYR A 21 -12.32 -22.89 2.10
C TYR A 21 -10.92 -22.26 1.98
N PRO A 22 -10.79 -21.14 1.24
CA PRO A 22 -9.48 -20.64 0.83
C PRO A 22 -8.88 -19.76 1.94
N GLU A 23 -8.71 -20.32 3.14
CA GLU A 23 -7.97 -19.60 4.17
C GLU A 23 -6.50 -19.45 3.76
N ILE A 24 -6.00 -18.23 3.91
CA ILE A 24 -4.60 -17.88 3.70
C ILE A 24 -4.01 -17.35 5.00
N ILE A 25 -2.70 -17.47 5.13
CA ILE A 25 -1.94 -16.84 6.20
C ILE A 25 -1.37 -15.52 5.66
N ILE A 26 -1.62 -14.44 6.38
CA ILE A 26 -1.03 -13.12 6.13
C ILE A 26 0.04 -12.89 7.17
N ASP A 27 1.27 -12.69 6.71
CA ASP A 27 2.42 -12.33 7.55
C ASP A 27 2.82 -10.88 7.27
N LYS A 28 3.04 -10.10 8.33
CA LYS A 28 3.58 -8.74 8.22
C LYS A 28 4.65 -8.53 9.28
N PHE A 29 5.78 -7.96 8.87
CA PHE A 29 6.86 -7.57 9.78
C PHE A 29 6.94 -6.05 9.88
N PHE A 30 7.03 -5.56 11.11
CA PHE A 30 7.22 -4.15 11.45
C PHE A 30 8.61 -3.95 12.02
N VAL A 31 9.26 -2.87 11.60
CA VAL A 31 10.50 -2.39 12.23
C VAL A 31 10.18 -1.26 13.21
N SER A 32 11.12 -0.95 14.11
CA SER A 32 10.96 0.19 15.01
C SER A 32 10.75 1.50 14.22
N GLY A 33 9.76 2.28 14.62
CA GLY A 33 9.31 3.48 13.93
C GLY A 33 8.03 3.24 13.10
N TRP A 34 7.80 4.12 12.13
CA TRP A 34 6.62 4.15 11.28
C TRP A 34 6.67 3.10 10.18
N ASN A 35 5.63 2.29 10.05
CA ASN A 35 5.44 1.30 9.00
C ASN A 35 4.08 1.53 8.36
N TRP A 36 4.02 1.45 7.03
CA TRP A 36 2.76 1.53 6.28
C TRP A 36 2.34 0.13 5.84
N PHE A 37 1.05 -0.18 5.96
CA PHE A 37 0.52 -1.48 5.56
C PHE A 37 -0.99 -1.40 5.32
N SER A 38 -1.51 -2.42 4.63
CA SER A 38 -2.93 -2.74 4.65
C SER A 38 -3.09 -4.22 4.95
N VAL A 39 -4.34 -4.63 5.14
CA VAL A 39 -4.73 -6.04 5.21
C VAL A 39 -5.55 -6.38 3.97
N ASN A 40 -5.45 -7.60 3.48
CA ASN A 40 -6.15 -8.04 2.26
C ASN A 40 -6.87 -9.38 2.46
N ALA A 41 -7.02 -9.82 3.71
CA ALA A 41 -7.81 -10.98 4.10
C ALA A 41 -8.65 -10.63 5.34
N LEU A 42 -9.87 -11.16 5.38
CA LEU A 42 -10.82 -11.02 6.48
C LEU A 42 -10.66 -12.21 7.44
N ALA A 43 -10.29 -11.90 8.68
CA ALA A 43 -10.37 -12.84 9.79
C ALA A 43 -11.79 -12.85 10.39
N GLU A 44 -12.07 -13.80 11.30
CA GLU A 44 -13.32 -13.84 12.06
C GLU A 44 -13.53 -12.55 12.88
N TYR A 45 -12.44 -12.01 13.44
CA TYR A 45 -12.44 -10.77 14.20
C TYR A 45 -11.31 -9.87 13.71
N MET A 46 -11.66 -8.69 13.21
CA MET A 46 -10.72 -7.72 12.66
C MET A 46 -10.20 -6.70 13.69
N SER A 47 -10.57 -6.84 14.96
CA SER A 47 -10.08 -6.00 16.05
C SER A 47 -8.55 -5.99 16.11
N LEU A 48 -7.97 -4.88 16.57
CA LEU A 48 -6.52 -4.73 16.63
C LEU A 48 -5.90 -5.80 17.55
N GLY A 49 -6.57 -6.15 18.65
CA GLY A 49 -6.09 -7.19 19.56
C GLY A 49 -6.06 -8.60 18.94
N ASN A 50 -6.88 -8.86 17.93
CA ASN A 50 -6.93 -10.15 17.24
C ASN A 50 -5.90 -10.22 16.10
N ILE A 51 -5.71 -9.12 15.37
CA ILE A 51 -4.80 -9.10 14.22
C ILE A 51 -3.36 -8.73 14.63
N LEU A 52 -3.19 -7.71 15.45
CA LEU A 52 -1.89 -7.21 15.90
C LEU A 52 -1.51 -7.90 17.22
N THR A 53 -1.16 -9.17 17.13
CA THR A 53 -0.84 -10.02 18.29
C THR A 53 0.55 -9.77 18.87
N CYS A 54 1.45 -9.15 18.09
CA CYS A 54 2.79 -8.81 18.53
C CYS A 54 2.90 -7.30 18.69
N VAL A 55 2.72 -6.84 19.93
CA VAL A 55 2.58 -5.43 20.30
C VAL A 55 3.38 -5.12 21.56
N THR A 56 3.82 -3.88 21.67
CA THR A 56 4.59 -3.32 22.78
C THR A 56 3.87 -2.10 23.34
N ASP A 57 4.06 -1.82 24.64
CA ASP A 57 3.52 -0.61 25.27
C ASP A 57 3.86 0.63 24.44
N ALA A 58 2.86 1.50 24.24
CA ALA A 58 2.93 2.71 23.42
C ALA A 58 3.06 2.51 21.90
N ASP A 59 2.87 1.30 21.37
CA ASP A 59 2.60 1.12 19.94
C ASP A 59 1.36 1.95 19.55
N TYR A 60 1.49 2.71 18.46
CA TYR A 60 0.45 3.61 17.99
C TYR A 60 0.09 3.30 16.55
N ILE A 61 -1.20 3.20 16.24
CA ILE A 61 -1.69 2.94 14.88
C ILE A 61 -2.75 3.97 14.49
N LYS A 62 -2.82 4.29 13.20
CA LYS A 62 -3.89 5.11 12.63
C LYS A 62 -4.21 4.74 11.19
N ASN A 63 -5.46 4.98 10.80
CA ASN A 63 -5.83 5.19 9.39
C ASN A 63 -5.94 6.71 9.13
N GLN A 64 -6.69 7.11 8.12
CA GLN A 64 -6.87 8.52 7.77
C GLN A 64 -7.65 9.33 8.82
N THR A 65 -8.58 8.71 9.55
CA THR A 65 -9.57 9.39 10.40
C THR A 65 -9.56 8.94 11.85
N GLU A 66 -8.98 7.78 12.14
CA GLU A 66 -9.04 7.08 13.43
C GLU A 66 -7.66 6.63 13.88
N SER A 67 -7.53 6.39 15.18
CA SER A 67 -6.28 5.92 15.77
C SER A 67 -6.51 5.08 17.01
N ALA A 68 -5.49 4.32 17.40
CA ALA A 68 -5.43 3.62 18.67
C ALA A 68 -3.99 3.56 19.20
N THR A 69 -3.86 3.43 20.51
CA THR A 69 -2.59 3.21 21.22
C THR A 69 -2.70 1.95 22.06
N TYR A 70 -1.67 1.11 22.06
CA TYR A 70 -1.58 -0.06 22.91
C TYR A 70 -1.05 0.31 24.30
N TYR A 71 -1.71 -0.18 25.34
CA TYR A 71 -1.31 -0.04 26.73
C TYR A 71 -1.11 -1.43 27.34
N ASP A 72 0.10 -1.71 27.83
CA ASP A 72 0.45 -3.03 28.37
C ASP A 72 -0.47 -3.43 29.55
N GLY A 73 -0.93 -4.67 29.52
CA GLY A 73 -1.91 -5.21 30.48
C GLY A 73 -3.36 -4.77 30.29
N PHE A 74 -3.65 -3.84 29.37
CA PHE A 74 -5.03 -3.38 29.10
C PHE A 74 -5.49 -3.59 27.65
N GLY A 75 -4.59 -3.49 26.67
CA GLY A 75 -4.91 -3.68 25.25
C GLY A 75 -4.92 -2.38 24.45
N TRP A 76 -5.54 -2.42 23.26
CA TRP A 76 -5.67 -1.28 22.37
C TRP A 76 -6.80 -0.34 22.82
N TYR A 77 -6.53 0.97 22.77
CA TYR A 77 -7.51 2.02 23.06
C TYR A 77 -7.48 3.11 22.00
N GLY A 78 -8.66 3.45 21.50
CA GLY A 78 -8.86 4.58 20.60
C GLY A 78 -9.97 4.29 19.58
N SER A 79 -10.31 5.32 18.82
CA SER A 79 -11.44 5.26 17.88
C SER A 79 -11.30 4.15 16.84
N LEU A 80 -10.08 3.75 16.50
CA LEU A 80 -9.87 2.67 15.53
C LEU A 80 -10.26 1.30 16.09
N GLU A 81 -9.96 1.04 17.38
CA GLU A 81 -10.40 -0.20 18.03
C GLU A 81 -11.91 -0.16 18.27
N ASP A 82 -12.46 0.99 18.67
CA ASP A 82 -13.90 1.18 18.88
C ASP A 82 -14.72 0.99 17.58
N ALA A 83 -14.11 1.26 16.42
CA ALA A 83 -14.69 1.05 15.10
C ALA A 83 -14.63 -0.41 14.61
N GLY A 84 -13.98 -1.32 15.35
CA GLY A 84 -13.86 -2.73 15.01
C GLY A 84 -12.50 -3.16 14.46
N GLY A 85 -11.51 -2.26 14.45
CA GLY A 85 -10.12 -2.56 14.10
C GLY A 85 -9.77 -2.31 12.64
N LEU A 86 -9.22 -3.32 11.97
CA LEU A 86 -8.68 -3.19 10.61
C LEU A 86 -9.73 -3.48 9.54
N ASP A 87 -9.79 -2.62 8.53
CA ASP A 87 -10.61 -2.74 7.34
C ASP A 87 -9.69 -2.85 6.12
N PRO A 88 -9.84 -3.90 5.29
CA PRO A 88 -9.02 -4.06 4.10
C PRO A 88 -9.01 -2.88 3.13
N ILE A 89 -10.05 -2.06 3.09
CA ILE A 89 -10.10 -0.90 2.18
C ILE A 89 -9.19 0.25 2.62
N SER A 90 -8.62 0.18 3.82
CA SER A 90 -7.83 1.26 4.43
C SER A 90 -6.32 1.00 4.41
N LEU A 91 -5.55 2.07 4.20
CA LEU A 91 -4.14 2.12 4.58
C LEU A 91 -4.01 2.44 6.08
N TYR A 92 -3.12 1.71 6.74
CA TYR A 92 -2.71 1.91 8.12
C TYR A 92 -1.26 2.36 8.23
N LYS A 93 -1.00 3.22 9.21
CA LYS A 93 0.34 3.60 9.65
C LYS A 93 0.51 3.24 11.11
N ILE A 94 1.39 2.30 11.39
CA ILE A 94 1.75 1.90 12.75
C ILE A 94 3.13 2.43 13.09
N LYS A 95 3.26 3.09 14.24
CA LYS A 95 4.51 3.42 14.87
C LYS A 95 4.82 2.34 15.91
N ALA A 96 5.61 1.35 15.50
CA ALA A 96 6.05 0.27 16.37
C ALA A 96 7.21 0.76 17.25
N VAL A 97 7.17 0.45 18.54
CA VAL A 97 8.25 0.72 19.49
C VAL A 97 9.38 -0.27 19.24
N ASP A 98 9.07 -1.57 19.29
CA ASP A 98 10.01 -2.65 19.02
C ASP A 98 9.66 -3.39 17.71
N PRO A 99 10.66 -3.90 16.98
CA PRO A 99 10.40 -4.71 15.78
C PRO A 99 9.62 -5.97 16.12
N CYS A 100 8.59 -6.27 15.32
CA CYS A 100 7.71 -7.41 15.57
C CYS A 100 7.11 -7.97 14.28
N GLY A 101 6.73 -9.25 14.32
CA GLY A 101 6.00 -9.93 13.25
C GLY A 101 4.60 -10.28 13.69
N VAL A 102 3.61 -9.97 12.86
CA VAL A 102 2.22 -10.40 13.04
C VAL A 102 1.86 -11.41 11.98
N SER A 103 1.07 -12.41 12.38
CA SER A 103 0.58 -13.47 11.51
C SER A 103 -0.86 -13.76 11.87
N TYR A 104 -1.75 -13.77 10.89
CA TYR A 104 -3.14 -14.16 11.09
C TYR A 104 -3.67 -14.93 9.89
N MET A 105 -4.68 -15.75 10.14
CA MET A 105 -5.36 -16.54 9.11
C MET A 105 -6.68 -15.86 8.76
N GLY A 106 -7.01 -15.80 7.47
CA GLY A 106 -8.24 -15.19 7.01
C GLY A 106 -8.62 -15.62 5.59
N ILE A 107 -9.82 -15.22 5.18
CA ILE A 107 -10.32 -15.43 3.82
C ILE A 107 -9.91 -14.22 2.97
N PRO A 108 -9.30 -14.41 1.79
CA PRO A 108 -9.00 -13.32 0.86
C PRO A 108 -10.23 -12.45 0.61
N VAL A 109 -10.03 -11.14 0.57
CA VAL A 109 -11.09 -10.21 0.21
C VAL A 109 -11.57 -10.49 -1.21
N ASP A 110 -12.89 -10.50 -1.41
CA ASP A 110 -13.50 -10.60 -2.73
C ASP A 110 -13.41 -9.23 -3.42
N VAL A 111 -12.43 -9.09 -4.31
CA VAL A 111 -12.13 -7.82 -5.00
C VAL A 111 -13.25 -7.39 -5.96
N ALA A 112 -14.05 -8.31 -6.47
CA ALA A 112 -15.18 -8.00 -7.36
C ALA A 112 -16.34 -7.32 -6.62
N LEU A 113 -16.47 -7.63 -5.32
CA LEU A 113 -17.57 -7.13 -4.48
C LEU A 113 -17.15 -6.03 -3.51
N THR A 114 -15.85 -5.76 -3.41
CA THR A 114 -15.32 -4.77 -2.47
C THR A 114 -14.92 -3.51 -3.21
N GLN A 115 -15.74 -2.47 -3.09
CA GLN A 115 -15.46 -1.15 -3.65
C GLN A 115 -14.72 -0.26 -2.64
N ILE A 116 -13.89 0.66 -3.15
CA ILE A 116 -13.30 1.75 -2.35
C ILE A 116 -13.75 3.07 -2.93
N ASP A 117 -14.52 3.83 -2.15
CA ASP A 117 -14.97 5.17 -2.55
C ASP A 117 -13.78 6.14 -2.52
N ILE A 118 -13.53 6.82 -3.64
CA ILE A 118 -12.46 7.80 -3.78
C ILE A 118 -13.07 9.20 -3.80
N VAL A 119 -12.51 10.10 -2.99
CA VAL A 119 -12.95 11.51 -2.91
C VAL A 119 -11.86 12.47 -3.42
N PRO A 120 -12.21 13.69 -3.82
CA PRO A 120 -11.21 14.71 -4.16
C PRO A 120 -10.25 14.97 -3.02
N GLY A 121 -8.95 15.04 -3.33
CA GLY A 121 -7.90 15.15 -2.33
C GLY A 121 -7.30 13.80 -1.96
N TRP A 122 -6.83 13.66 -0.72
CA TRP A 122 -6.10 12.47 -0.27
C TRP A 122 -7.04 11.34 0.19
N ASN A 123 -6.76 10.13 -0.26
CA ASN A 123 -7.42 8.87 0.07
C ASN A 123 -6.37 7.87 0.55
N TRP A 124 -6.59 7.22 1.68
CA TRP A 124 -5.69 6.22 2.26
C TRP A 124 -6.25 4.83 1.99
N ILE A 125 -5.88 4.26 0.84
CA ILE A 125 -6.47 3.04 0.31
C ILE A 125 -5.63 1.81 0.65
N GLY A 126 -6.29 0.72 1.01
CA GLY A 126 -5.67 -0.60 1.10
C GLY A 126 -5.60 -1.28 -0.26
N TYR A 127 -4.65 -2.20 -0.42
CA TYR A 127 -4.55 -3.04 -1.62
C TYR A 127 -5.11 -4.44 -1.34
N LEU A 128 -6.18 -4.78 -2.06
CA LEU A 128 -6.99 -5.99 -1.82
C LEU A 128 -6.51 -7.26 -2.54
N PRO A 129 -5.89 -7.21 -3.74
CA PRO A 129 -5.42 -8.41 -4.42
C PRO A 129 -4.37 -9.20 -3.63
N GLN A 130 -4.26 -10.49 -3.94
CA GLN A 130 -3.30 -11.42 -3.34
C GLN A 130 -1.98 -11.56 -4.13
N CYS A 131 -1.81 -10.76 -5.16
CA CYS A 131 -0.66 -10.76 -6.06
C CYS A 131 -0.24 -9.33 -6.41
N ILE A 132 0.96 -9.20 -6.94
CA ILE A 132 1.49 -7.92 -7.41
C ILE A 132 0.83 -7.58 -8.75
N ILE A 133 0.36 -6.34 -8.89
CA ILE A 133 -0.29 -5.85 -10.12
C ILE A 133 0.32 -4.49 -10.51
N PRO A 134 0.69 -4.27 -11.79
CA PRO A 134 1.12 -2.95 -12.27
C PRO A 134 0.09 -1.86 -11.95
N ILE A 135 0.53 -0.65 -11.61
CA ILE A 135 -0.40 0.43 -11.18
C ILE A 135 -1.48 0.69 -12.23
N ALA A 136 -1.10 0.68 -13.51
CA ALA A 136 -2.03 0.92 -14.61
C ALA A 136 -3.19 -0.07 -14.62
N ASP A 137 -2.91 -1.35 -14.37
CA ASP A 137 -3.92 -2.42 -14.35
C ASP A 137 -4.70 -2.40 -13.03
N ALA A 138 -4.02 -2.15 -11.90
CA ALA A 138 -4.64 -2.15 -10.58
C ALA A 138 -5.66 -1.02 -10.39
N LEU A 139 -5.45 0.11 -11.08
CA LEU A 139 -6.28 1.32 -10.98
C LEU A 139 -7.15 1.55 -12.23
N ASP A 140 -7.30 0.55 -13.11
CA ASP A 140 -7.98 0.68 -14.42
C ASP A 140 -9.48 1.04 -14.30
N SER A 141 -10.12 0.77 -13.15
CA SER A 141 -11.51 1.17 -12.92
C SER A 141 -11.67 2.69 -12.78
N LEU A 142 -10.59 3.42 -12.48
CA LEU A 142 -10.62 4.85 -12.19
C LEU A 142 -10.51 5.69 -13.47
N GLN A 143 -11.27 6.77 -13.51
CA GLN A 143 -11.11 7.84 -14.49
C GLN A 143 -9.94 8.74 -14.07
N LEU A 144 -8.76 8.49 -14.63
CA LEU A 144 -7.52 9.20 -14.27
C LEU A 144 -7.42 10.57 -14.95
N GLU A 145 -6.93 11.57 -14.21
CA GLU A 145 -6.67 12.92 -14.71
C GLU A 145 -5.18 13.28 -14.60
N GLU A 146 -4.70 14.20 -15.45
CA GLU A 146 -3.35 14.75 -15.37
C GLU A 146 -3.02 15.21 -13.94
N GLY A 147 -1.96 14.65 -13.36
CA GLY A 147 -1.50 14.99 -12.02
C GLY A 147 -2.15 14.20 -10.88
N ASP A 148 -3.03 13.24 -11.17
CA ASP A 148 -3.40 12.20 -10.20
C ASP A 148 -2.14 11.52 -9.67
N TYR A 149 -2.10 11.26 -8.37
CA TYR A 149 -0.85 10.93 -7.68
C TYR A 149 -1.05 9.77 -6.71
N ILE A 150 -0.09 8.87 -6.62
CA ILE A 150 -0.11 7.76 -5.66
C ILE A 150 1.28 7.55 -5.04
N LYS A 151 1.31 7.15 -3.76
CA LYS A 151 2.55 6.79 -3.06
C LYS A 151 2.34 5.72 -2.00
N ASN A 152 3.39 4.92 -1.76
CA ASN A 152 3.57 4.18 -0.52
C ASN A 152 4.54 4.96 0.41
N GLN A 153 5.19 4.28 1.35
CA GLN A 153 6.10 4.92 2.29
C GLN A 153 7.38 5.49 1.62
N ILE A 154 7.83 4.90 0.51
CA ILE A 154 9.15 5.16 -0.09
C ILE A 154 9.11 5.47 -1.58
N GLU A 155 8.05 5.09 -2.29
CA GLU A 155 7.89 5.20 -3.72
C GLU A 155 6.63 5.99 -4.09
N THR A 156 6.66 6.57 -5.28
CA THR A 156 5.60 7.47 -5.75
C THR A 156 5.42 7.38 -7.25
N ALA A 157 4.22 7.65 -7.75
CA ALA A 157 3.93 7.82 -9.16
C ALA A 157 2.92 8.96 -9.40
N THR A 158 3.04 9.61 -10.55
CA THR A 158 2.12 10.65 -11.06
C THR A 158 1.58 10.19 -12.40
N TYR A 159 0.27 10.35 -12.63
CA TYR A 159 -0.34 10.09 -13.91
C TYR A 159 -0.19 11.30 -14.84
N TYR A 160 0.25 11.05 -16.06
CA TYR A 160 0.36 12.03 -17.14
C TYR A 160 -0.55 11.64 -18.30
N ASP A 161 -1.45 12.53 -18.71
CA ASP A 161 -2.41 12.28 -19.79
C ASP A 161 -1.67 11.97 -21.10
N GLY A 162 -2.09 10.89 -21.76
CA GLY A 162 -1.43 10.37 -22.98
C GLY A 162 -0.15 9.56 -22.75
N PHE A 163 0.40 9.51 -21.53
CA PHE A 163 1.64 8.79 -21.20
C PHE A 163 1.48 7.69 -20.15
N GLY A 164 0.55 7.87 -19.21
CA GLY A 164 0.31 6.94 -18.10
C GLY A 164 1.08 7.31 -16.82
N TRP A 165 1.25 6.32 -15.96
CA TRP A 165 1.92 6.49 -14.67
C TRP A 165 3.44 6.62 -14.84
N TYR A 166 4.02 7.60 -14.13
CA TYR A 166 5.45 7.80 -14.07
C TYR A 166 5.93 8.08 -12.66
N GLY A 167 6.97 7.37 -12.24
CA GLY A 167 7.63 7.54 -10.95
C GLY A 167 8.37 6.27 -10.54
N SER A 168 8.76 6.19 -9.26
CA SER A 168 9.42 5.02 -8.70
C SER A 168 8.47 3.90 -8.27
N LEU A 169 7.19 4.21 -8.05
CA LEU A 169 6.17 3.18 -7.84
C LEU A 169 5.70 2.70 -9.21
N GLU A 170 5.86 1.41 -9.51
CA GLU A 170 5.43 0.81 -10.79
C GLU A 170 4.34 -0.26 -10.59
N GLU A 171 4.28 -0.86 -9.40
CA GLU A 171 3.40 -1.98 -9.07
C GLU A 171 2.81 -1.79 -7.66
N LEU A 172 1.62 -2.37 -7.43
CA LEU A 172 1.00 -2.45 -6.11
C LEU A 172 1.15 -3.88 -5.56
N THR A 173 1.61 -3.98 -4.31
CA THR A 173 2.00 -5.22 -3.65
C THR A 173 1.04 -5.61 -2.51
N PRO A 174 0.68 -6.91 -2.37
CA PRO A 174 -0.09 -7.43 -1.23
C PRO A 174 0.47 -7.02 0.14
N GLY A 175 -0.41 -6.61 1.05
CA GLY A 175 -0.04 -6.17 2.40
C GLY A 175 0.51 -4.74 2.48
N GLU A 176 0.52 -4.00 1.38
CA GLU A 176 0.81 -2.56 1.35
C GLU A 176 -0.46 -1.73 1.18
N GLY A 177 -0.47 -0.55 1.81
CA GLY A 177 -1.48 0.47 1.58
C GLY A 177 -0.85 1.70 0.92
N TYR A 178 -1.69 2.49 0.26
CA TYR A 178 -1.25 3.62 -0.57
C TYR A 178 -2.02 4.89 -0.21
N MET A 179 -1.33 6.02 -0.28
CA MET A 179 -1.99 7.32 -0.30
C MET A 179 -2.17 7.73 -1.75
N MET A 180 -3.41 7.81 -2.21
CA MET A 180 -3.78 8.32 -3.52
C MET A 180 -4.34 9.74 -3.39
N ARG A 181 -3.98 10.64 -4.30
CA ARG A 181 -4.58 11.96 -4.45
C ARG A 181 -5.27 12.06 -5.80
N LYS A 182 -6.58 12.28 -5.80
CA LYS A 182 -7.37 12.53 -7.01
C LYS A 182 -7.89 13.95 -7.10
N GLY A 183 -8.10 14.43 -8.33
CA GLY A 183 -8.82 15.67 -8.63
C GLY A 183 -10.34 15.55 -8.46
N THR A 184 -10.90 14.39 -8.74
CA THR A 184 -12.35 14.10 -8.77
C THR A 184 -12.70 12.87 -7.92
N ASP A 185 -13.97 12.75 -7.54
CA ASP A 185 -14.52 11.55 -6.92
C ASP A 185 -14.64 10.40 -7.92
N ASP A 186 -14.54 9.17 -7.42
CA ASP A 186 -14.62 7.95 -8.22
C ASP A 186 -14.85 6.72 -7.32
N ILE A 187 -14.94 5.53 -7.92
CA ILE A 187 -15.04 4.26 -7.21
C ILE A 187 -13.97 3.30 -7.74
N LEU A 188 -13.09 2.85 -6.86
CA LEU A 188 -12.06 1.87 -7.17
C LEU A 188 -12.59 0.44 -7.00
N PHE A 189 -12.43 -0.36 -8.05
CA PHE A 189 -12.50 -1.82 -8.01
C PHE A 189 -11.14 -2.37 -8.46
N TYR A 190 -10.57 -3.27 -7.66
CA TYR A 190 -9.36 -3.98 -8.08
C TYR A 190 -9.71 -5.14 -9.02
N PRO A 191 -8.83 -5.49 -9.97
CA PRO A 191 -9.07 -6.61 -10.89
C PRO A 191 -9.05 -7.97 -10.17
N GLU A 192 -9.95 -8.87 -10.59
CA GLU A 192 -10.06 -10.25 -10.06
C GLU A 192 -8.86 -11.12 -10.44
N GLU A 193 -8.34 -10.93 -11.66
CA GLU A 193 -7.24 -11.71 -12.18
C GLU A 193 -5.92 -11.01 -11.92
N CYS A 194 -4.97 -11.75 -11.36
CA CYS A 194 -3.57 -11.37 -11.41
C CYS A 194 -3.13 -11.40 -12.88
N PRO A 195 -2.65 -10.29 -13.45
CA PRO A 195 -2.08 -10.33 -14.78
C PRO A 195 -0.96 -11.38 -14.81
N PRO A 196 -0.82 -12.16 -15.90
CA PRO A 196 0.35 -13.01 -16.05
C PRO A 196 1.57 -12.11 -15.94
N ALA A 197 2.50 -12.42 -15.03
CA ALA A 197 3.65 -11.58 -14.68
C ALA A 197 4.13 -10.81 -15.90
N SER A 198 3.74 -9.54 -15.98
CA SER A 198 4.04 -8.71 -17.12
C SER A 198 5.55 -8.68 -17.22
N ALA A 199 6.10 -9.01 -18.39
CA ALA A 199 7.45 -8.60 -18.73
C ALA A 199 7.44 -7.08 -18.95
N SER A 200 7.03 -6.33 -17.92
CA SER A 200 7.26 -4.91 -17.84
C SER A 200 8.76 -4.79 -18.01
N ALA A 201 9.18 -4.29 -19.17
CA ALA A 201 10.56 -3.97 -19.41
C ALA A 201 10.92 -3.04 -18.27
N LYS A 202 11.69 -3.53 -17.31
CA LYS A 202 12.20 -2.76 -16.18
C LYS A 202 12.72 -1.45 -16.76
N LYS A 203 11.93 -0.37 -16.71
CA LYS A 203 12.45 0.97 -16.88
C LYS A 203 13.10 1.18 -15.54
N THR A 204 14.34 0.71 -15.44
CA THR A 204 15.05 0.53 -14.19
C THR A 204 15.39 1.90 -13.60
N ALA A 205 14.39 2.61 -13.10
CA ALA A 205 14.55 3.43 -11.94
C ALA A 205 14.78 2.45 -10.80
N SER A 206 16.02 1.99 -10.59
CA SER A 206 16.31 1.09 -9.48
C SER A 206 16.01 1.84 -8.17
N ALA A 207 14.80 1.70 -7.65
CA ALA A 207 14.50 1.96 -6.24
C ALA A 207 15.41 1.10 -5.34
N ASP A 208 15.93 -0.01 -5.87
CA ASP A 208 17.00 -0.85 -5.31
C ASP A 208 18.36 -0.15 -5.11
N LYS A 209 18.53 1.09 -5.57
CA LYS A 209 19.63 1.96 -5.12
C LYS A 209 19.14 2.95 -4.06
N VAL A 210 18.46 2.46 -3.01
CA VAL A 210 18.80 2.96 -1.67
C VAL A 210 20.30 2.70 -1.53
N TRP A 211 21.11 3.74 -1.78
CA TRP A 211 22.55 3.61 -1.79
C TRP A 211 22.98 2.84 -0.55
N ALA A 212 23.73 1.76 -0.73
CA ALA A 212 24.17 0.83 0.32
C ALA A 212 25.09 1.47 1.39
N GLY A 213 25.08 2.80 1.51
CA GLY A 213 25.65 3.60 2.59
C GLY A 213 24.81 4.82 2.98
N SER A 214 23.57 4.96 2.52
CA SER A 214 22.68 6.02 3.00
C SER A 214 22.16 5.63 4.38
N SER A 215 22.38 6.48 5.39
CA SER A 215 21.84 6.28 6.74
C SER A 215 20.38 6.69 6.85
N LEU A 216 19.70 6.92 5.72
CA LEU A 216 18.30 7.35 5.71
C LEU A 216 17.42 6.16 6.10
N ASN A 217 16.72 6.29 7.23
CA ASN A 217 15.70 5.34 7.65
C ASN A 217 14.31 6.02 7.55
N PRO A 218 13.49 5.70 6.53
CA PRO A 218 12.16 6.26 6.36
C PRO A 218 11.23 6.01 7.56
N HIS A 219 11.45 4.92 8.32
CA HIS A 219 10.66 4.58 9.50
C HIS A 219 10.84 5.59 10.65
N GLN A 220 11.87 6.44 10.63
CA GLN A 220 12.00 7.52 11.61
C GLN A 220 10.98 8.65 11.43
N PHE A 221 10.29 8.71 10.28
CA PHE A 221 9.49 9.87 9.89
C PHE A 221 8.04 9.49 9.59
N GLU A 222 7.12 10.25 10.19
CA GLU A 222 5.67 10.06 9.99
C GLU A 222 5.21 10.57 8.62
N TYR A 223 5.82 11.67 8.18
CA TYR A 223 5.42 12.43 7.01
C TYR A 223 6.48 12.33 5.91
N SER A 224 6.01 12.23 4.68
CA SER A 224 6.84 12.25 3.47
C SER A 224 6.33 13.30 2.48
N GLY A 225 7.27 13.89 1.75
CA GLY A 225 7.03 14.82 0.65
C GLY A 225 7.93 14.47 -0.53
N THR A 226 7.50 14.85 -1.73
CA THR A 226 8.15 14.46 -2.99
C THR A 226 8.42 15.71 -3.81
N VAL A 227 9.58 15.76 -4.45
CA VAL A 227 10.00 16.88 -5.31
C VAL A 227 10.47 16.31 -6.64
N THR A 228 9.85 16.77 -7.73
CA THR A 228 10.31 16.51 -9.10
C THR A 228 11.06 17.75 -9.59
N ALA A 229 12.32 17.60 -10.00
CA ALA A 229 13.18 18.71 -10.37
C ALA A 229 14.13 18.37 -11.53
N LYS A 230 14.55 19.39 -12.27
CA LYS A 230 15.68 19.35 -13.22
C LYS A 230 16.88 20.05 -12.58
N VAL A 231 18.07 19.46 -12.73
CA VAL A 231 19.31 20.00 -12.14
C VAL A 231 20.05 20.83 -13.18
N PHE A 232 20.52 22.01 -12.78
CA PHE A 232 21.33 22.89 -13.62
C PHE A 232 22.61 23.26 -12.88
N VAL A 233 23.76 23.19 -13.57
CA VAL A 233 25.06 23.69 -13.08
C VAL A 233 25.52 24.79 -14.04
N ASP A 234 25.76 25.99 -13.52
CA ASP A 234 26.11 27.17 -14.31
C ASP A 234 25.15 27.46 -15.49
N GLY A 235 23.86 27.18 -15.29
CA GLY A 235 22.80 27.38 -16.30
C GLY A 235 22.71 26.29 -17.37
N VAL A 236 23.55 25.26 -17.30
CA VAL A 236 23.54 24.10 -18.20
C VAL A 236 22.83 22.94 -17.52
N LEU A 237 21.93 22.27 -18.24
CA LEU A 237 21.30 21.03 -17.75
C LEU A 237 22.41 20.04 -17.37
N ALA A 238 22.38 19.60 -16.12
CA ALA A 238 23.36 18.69 -15.55
C ALA A 238 22.62 17.55 -14.84
N GLY A 239 23.36 16.49 -14.51
CA GLY A 239 22.77 15.28 -13.96
C GLY A 239 22.55 14.21 -15.03
N GLY A 240 22.66 12.96 -14.61
CA GLY A 240 22.23 11.77 -15.34
C GLY A 240 21.67 10.74 -14.37
N GLU A 241 21.33 9.56 -14.89
CA GLU A 241 20.78 8.45 -14.09
C GLU A 241 21.77 7.92 -13.03
N ASP A 242 23.06 8.21 -13.19
CA ASP A 242 24.12 7.84 -12.26
C ASP A 242 24.39 8.89 -11.16
N ASP A 243 23.75 10.08 -11.24
CA ASP A 243 23.91 11.14 -10.24
C ASP A 243 22.86 11.02 -9.13
N LEU A 244 23.22 11.51 -7.93
CA LEU A 244 22.35 11.50 -6.75
C LEU A 244 21.98 12.92 -6.34
N ILE A 245 20.70 13.11 -6.01
CA ILE A 245 20.21 14.27 -5.29
C ILE A 245 19.96 13.85 -3.84
N MET A 246 20.52 14.61 -2.91
CA MET A 246 20.33 14.43 -1.47
C MET A 246 19.69 15.69 -0.88
N ALA A 247 18.65 15.51 -0.09
CA ALA A 247 17.96 16.59 0.62
C ALA A 247 18.29 16.54 2.11
N TYR A 248 18.61 17.69 2.69
CA TYR A 248 18.98 17.84 4.10
C TYR A 248 18.08 18.86 4.81
N VAL A 249 17.81 18.62 6.08
CA VAL A 249 17.21 19.59 7.02
C VAL A 249 18.09 19.59 8.27
N ASP A 250 18.67 20.74 8.61
CA ASP A 250 19.60 20.89 9.74
C ASP A 250 20.69 19.79 9.77
N ASP A 251 21.36 19.58 8.64
CA ASP A 251 22.39 18.55 8.41
C ASP A 251 21.91 17.08 8.53
N GLN A 252 20.63 16.82 8.79
CA GLN A 252 20.04 15.49 8.75
C GLN A 252 19.61 15.14 7.32
N LEU A 253 20.09 14.02 6.79
CA LEU A 253 19.61 13.48 5.50
C LEU A 253 18.12 13.15 5.61
N ARG A 254 17.31 13.73 4.72
CA ARG A 254 15.83 13.57 4.67
C ARG A 254 15.31 12.94 3.38
N GLY A 255 16.14 12.89 2.34
CA GLY A 255 15.77 12.27 1.07
C GLY A 255 17.02 12.00 0.25
N VAL A 256 16.99 10.92 -0.52
CA VAL A 256 18.03 10.57 -1.49
C VAL A 256 17.33 9.92 -2.68
N MET A 257 17.68 10.35 -3.89
CA MET A 257 17.16 9.77 -5.12
C MET A 257 18.18 9.88 -6.25
N GLY A 258 18.22 8.88 -7.12
CA GLY A 258 18.95 8.95 -8.39
C GLY A 258 18.23 9.81 -9.42
N GLY A 259 18.97 10.31 -10.41
CA GLY A 259 18.36 10.90 -11.60
C GLY A 259 17.49 9.86 -12.33
N LEU A 260 16.32 10.28 -12.81
CA LEU A 260 15.48 9.47 -13.69
C LEU A 260 15.36 10.17 -15.03
N TYR A 261 15.57 9.42 -16.11
CA TYR A 261 15.24 9.93 -17.43
C TYR A 261 13.72 9.92 -17.62
N PHE A 262 13.16 11.10 -17.91
CA PHE A 262 11.78 11.25 -18.33
C PHE A 262 11.77 11.58 -19.81
N ASP A 263 11.40 10.59 -20.63
CA ASP A 263 11.08 10.84 -22.03
C ASP A 263 9.68 11.45 -22.09
N PRO A 264 9.48 12.57 -22.81
CA PRO A 264 8.15 12.98 -23.21
C PRO A 264 7.57 12.05 -24.29
#